data_AF-A0A7V9BWN2-F1
#
_entry.id   AF-A0A7V9BWN2-F1
#
_cell.length_a   1.000
_cell.length_b   1.000
_cell.length_c   1.000
_cell.angle_alpha   90.00
_cell.angle_beta   90.00
_cell.angle_gamma   90.00
#
_symmetry.space_group_name_H-M   'P 1'
#
loop_
_entity.id
_entity.type
_entity.pdbx_description
1 polymer ?
#
loop_
_entity_poly.entity_id
_entity_poly.type
_entity_poly.pdbx_seq_one_letter_code
_entity_poly.pdbx_strand_id
1 'polypeptide(L)' 'MSANTEPGPGCPRQPEAGAYLLGALSPTDRADYVAHLEHCQLCLREVGQLAGLPGLLARGTG' A
#
# COMPACT_ATOMS: atom_id res chain seq x y z
N MET A 1 28.74 3.88 16.85
CA MET A 1 28.23 4.48 15.60
C MET A 1 26.93 3.76 15.27
N SER A 2 25.83 4.19 15.88
CA SER A 2 24.51 3.61 15.65
C SER A 2 23.93 4.21 14.38
N ALA A 3 23.53 3.35 13.44
CA ALA A 3 22.86 3.74 12.21
C ALA A 3 21.50 4.35 12.56
N ASN A 4 21.43 5.68 12.57
CA ASN A 4 20.17 6.41 12.64
C ASN A 4 19.47 6.23 11.28
N THR A 5 18.79 5.09 11.11
CA THR A 5 17.89 4.85 10.00
C THR A 5 16.55 5.44 10.42
N GLU A 6 16.48 6.77 10.44
CA GLU A 6 15.20 7.46 10.50
C GLU A 6 14.66 7.40 9.06
N PRO A 7 13.68 6.54 8.74
CA PRO A 7 13.01 6.67 7.46
C PRO A 7 12.44 8.09 7.41
N GLY A 8 12.92 8.91 6.46
CA GLY A 8 12.33 10.22 6.18
C GLY A 8 10.81 10.09 6.07
N PRO A 9 10.03 11.15 6.35
CA PRO A 9 8.60 11.02 6.60
C PRO A 9 7.94 10.32 5.42
N GLY A 10 7.61 9.05 5.63
CA GLY A 10 6.83 8.28 4.69
C GLY A 10 5.50 8.96 4.47
N CYS A 11 4.83 8.66 3.37
CA CYS A 11 3.46 9.10 3.22
C CYS A 11 2.60 8.36 4.27
N PRO A 12 1.79 9.07 5.07
CA PRO A 12 1.01 8.46 6.16
C PRO A 12 0.00 7.41 5.67
N ARG A 13 -0.37 7.45 4.38
CA ARG A 13 -1.28 6.52 3.74
C ARG A 13 -0.57 5.25 3.21
N GLN A 14 0.76 5.14 3.28
CA GLN A 14 1.50 3.94 2.82
C GLN A 14 0.99 2.60 3.42
N PRO A 15 0.73 2.47 4.74
CA PRO A 15 0.24 1.19 5.28
C PRO A 15 -1.13 0.77 4.74
N GLU A 16 -1.91 1.70 4.19
CA GLU A 16 -3.25 1.41 3.65
C GLU A 16 -3.20 0.77 2.26
N ALA A 17 -2.04 0.75 1.60
CA ALA A 17 -1.84 0.08 0.30
C ALA A 17 -2.20 -1.41 0.37
N GLY A 18 -1.86 -2.08 1.47
CA GLY A 18 -2.23 -3.48 1.69
C GLY A 18 -3.73 -3.67 1.84
N ALA A 19 -4.39 -2.82 2.64
CA ALA A 19 -5.83 -2.87 2.82
C ALA A 19 -6.59 -2.56 1.52
N TYR A 20 -6.07 -1.62 0.70
CA TYR A 20 -6.59 -1.32 -0.62
C TYR A 20 -6.54 -2.54 -1.56
N LEU A 21 -5.39 -3.21 -1.64
CA LEU A 21 -5.20 -4.39 -2.50
C LEU A 21 -6.01 -5.61 -2.05
N LEU A 22 -6.15 -5.81 -0.74
CA LEU A 22 -6.92 -6.91 -0.16
C LEU A 22 -8.43 -6.65 -0.17
N GLY A 23 -8.87 -5.44 -0.56
CA GLY A 23 -10.28 -5.06 -0.54
C GLY A 23 -10.86 -4.86 0.86
N ALA A 24 -10.01 -4.58 1.85
CA ALA A 24 -10.40 -4.39 3.26
C ALA A 24 -10.81 -2.95 3.61
N LEU A 25 -10.59 -1.98 2.70
CA LEU A 25 -11.04 -0.60 2.88
C LEU A 25 -12.55 -0.45 2.65
N SER A 26 -13.18 0.42 3.43
CA SER A 26 -14.56 0.86 3.17
C SER A 26 -14.66 1.54 1.79
N PRO A 27 -15.85 1.62 1.18
CA PRO A 27 -16.04 2.30 -0.11
C PRO A 27 -15.53 3.76 -0.11
N THR A 28 -15.78 4.49 0.97
CA THR A 28 -15.33 5.88 1.14
C THR A 28 -13.81 5.98 1.27
N ASP A 29 -13.19 5.15 2.12
CA ASP A 29 -11.74 5.12 2.30
C ASP A 29 -11.02 4.73 1.01
N ARG A 30 -11.60 3.79 0.25
CA ARG A 30 -11.08 3.39 -1.06
C ARG A 30 -11.12 4.55 -2.05
N ALA A 31 -12.19 5.32 -2.11
CA ALA A 31 -12.30 6.47 -3.01
C ALA A 31 -11.27 7.56 -2.65
N ASP A 32 -11.10 7.84 -1.35
CA ASP A 32 -10.07 8.77 -0.87
C ASP A 32 -8.66 8.27 -1.20
N TYR A 33 -8.40 6.98 -1.03
CA TYR A 33 -7.12 6.38 -1.37
C TYR A 33 -6.80 6.46 -2.87
N VAL A 34 -7.80 6.26 -3.74
CA VAL A 34 -7.64 6.42 -5.20
C VAL A 34 -7.29 7.86 -5.56
N ALA A 35 -7.98 8.85 -4.99
CA ALA A 35 -7.67 10.27 -5.20
C ALA A 35 -6.25 10.63 -4.69
N HIS A 36 -5.80 9.98 -3.62
CA HIS A 36 -4.45 10.14 -3.11
C HIS A 36 -3.38 9.56 -4.07
N LEU A 37 -3.66 8.42 -4.71
CA LEU A 37 -2.75 7.79 -5.68
C LEU A 37 -2.45 8.69 -6.89
N GLU A 38 -3.38 9.56 -7.29
CA GLU A 38 -3.15 10.53 -8.38
C GLU A 38 -2.01 11.51 -8.08
N HIS A 39 -1.72 11.75 -6.80
CA HIS A 39 -0.79 12.79 -6.34
C HIS A 39 0.43 12.23 -5.58
N CYS A 40 0.43 10.94 -5.22
CA CYS A 40 1.46 10.34 -4.37
C CYS A 40 2.15 9.14 -5.02
N GLN A 41 3.34 9.39 -5.57
CA GLN A 41 4.16 8.36 -6.20
C GLN A 41 4.67 7.29 -5.22
N LEU A 42 4.80 7.62 -3.93
CA LEU A 42 5.20 6.64 -2.91
C LEU A 42 4.13 5.55 -2.77
N CYS A 43 2.87 5.93 -2.59
CA CYS A 43 1.76 4.99 -2.47
C CYS A 43 1.54 4.21 -3.78
N LEU A 44 1.70 4.84 -4.94
CA LEU A 44 1.68 4.13 -6.24
C LEU A 44 2.75 3.05 -6.33
N ARG A 45 3.98 3.35 -5.90
CA ARG A 45 5.06 2.35 -5.85
C ARG A 45 4.76 1.24 -4.86
N GLU A 46 4.29 1.55 -3.66
CA GLU A 46 3.92 0.54 -2.65
C GLU A 46 2.82 -0.40 -3.18
N VAL A 47 1.76 0.14 -3.80
CA VAL A 47 0.72 -0.67 -4.44
C VAL A 47 1.31 -1.58 -5.52
N GLY A 48 2.22 -1.08 -6.37
CA GLY A 48 2.90 -1.89 -7.38
C GLY A 48 3.78 -2.99 -6.80
N GLN A 49 4.53 -2.69 -5.73
CA GLN A 49 5.37 -3.65 -5.02
C GLN A 49 4.54 -4.76 -4.36
N LEU A 50 3.39 -4.40 -3.79
CA LEU A 50 2.49 -5.33 -3.10
C LEU A 50 1.59 -6.11 -4.06
N ALA A 51 1.22 -5.57 -5.23
CA ALA A 51 0.35 -6.24 -6.20
C ALA A 51 0.91 -7.56 -6.75
N GLY A 52 2.23 -7.78 -6.64
CA GLY A 52 2.85 -9.07 -6.98
C GLY A 52 2.59 -10.20 -5.95
N LEU A 53 2.13 -9.88 -4.75
CA LEU A 53 1.92 -10.83 -3.65
C LEU A 53 0.54 -11.53 -3.63
N PRO A 54 -0.61 -10.87 -3.87
CA PRO A 54 -1.91 -11.55 -3.82
C PRO A 54 -2.06 -12.67 -4.86
N GLY A 55 -1.38 -12.57 -6.02
CA GLY A 55 -1.32 -13.65 -7.01
C GLY A 55 -0.59 -14.91 -6.54
N LEU A 56 0.26 -14.80 -5.51
CA LEU A 56 0.93 -15.95 -4.88
C LEU A 56 0.06 -16.58 -3.78
N LEU A 57 -0.71 -15.77 -3.05
CA LEU A 57 -1.63 -16.25 -2.00
C LEU A 57 -2.85 -17.00 -2.58
N ALA A 58 -3.28 -16.66 -3.79
CA ALA A 58 -4.39 -17.34 -4.48
C ALA A 58 -4.11 -18.82 -4.84
N ARG A 59 -2.84 -19.28 -4.74
CA ARG A 59 -2.46 -20.67 -5.04
C ARG A 59 -2.45 -21.60 -3.81
N GLY A 60 -2.61 -21.07 -2.61
CA GLY A 60 -2.50 -21.82 -1.35
C GLY A 60 -3.84 -22.30 -0.76
N THR A 61 -4.97 -21.95 -1.36
CA THR A 61 -6.31 -22.31 -0.88
C THR A 61 -6.94 -23.45 -1.70
N GLY A 62 -6.12 -24.40 -2.16
CA GLY A 62 -6.54 -25.63 -2.86
C GLY A 62 -6.39 -26.85 -1.98
#